data_AF-A0A1A9NLA7-F1
#
_entry.id   AF-A0A1A9NLA7-F1
#
_cell.length_a   1.000
_cell.length_b   1.000
_cell.length_c   1.000
_cell.angle_alpha   90.00
_cell.angle_beta   90.00
_cell.angle_gamma   90.00
#
_symmetry.space_group_name_H-M   'P 1'
#
loop_
_entity.id
_entity.type
_entity.pdbx_description
1 polymer ?
#
loop_
_entity_poly.entity_id
_entity_poly.type
_entity_poly.pdbx_seq_one_letter_code
_entity_poly.pdbx_strand_id
1 'polypeptide(L)'
;MRGYPGWFYPALLLTVFGLVLTGGLLTPTLLDLRLEWDMPWRLEGNGQIAVAALHAAVSFWMLTMLGSLWNIHMRAGWRHRKHWRSGIAMALLMLFLLVTAIGIYYLADEQLAMVSAVSHLVAGTLVFALFVYHAIIGYRRAVQHKSHLHY
;
A
#
# COMPACT_ATOMS: atom_id res chain seq x y z
N MET A 1 -13.18 4.29 13.66
CA MET A 1 -12.06 3.52 14.26
C MET A 1 -12.22 3.42 15.78
N ARG A 2 -13.39 2.96 16.26
CA ARG A 2 -13.56 2.72 17.70
C ARG A 2 -12.69 1.51 18.08
N GLY A 3 -11.83 1.66 19.08
CA GLY A 3 -10.88 0.62 19.50
C GLY A 3 -9.42 0.91 19.14
N TYR A 4 -9.12 1.99 18.42
CA TYR A 4 -7.74 2.45 18.19
C TYR A 4 -7.44 3.74 18.96
N PRO A 5 -6.19 3.95 19.39
CA PRO A 5 -5.74 5.26 19.87
C PRO A 5 -5.96 6.36 18.82
N GLY A 6 -6.16 7.60 19.26
CA GLY A 6 -6.42 8.74 18.36
C GLY A 6 -5.31 9.01 17.34
N TRP A 7 -4.06 8.63 17.65
CA TRP A 7 -2.91 8.76 16.76
C TRP A 7 -2.84 7.68 15.66
N PHE A 8 -3.61 6.60 15.76
CA PHE A 8 -3.49 5.46 14.84
C PHE A 8 -3.87 5.86 13.40
N TYR A 9 -4.94 6.62 13.25
CA TYR A 9 -5.38 7.06 11.92
C TYR A 9 -4.40 8.00 11.22
N PRO A 10 -3.91 9.10 11.85
CA PRO A 10 -2.90 9.93 11.20
C PRO A 10 -1.61 9.15 10.94
N ALA A 11 -1.20 8.25 11.84
CA ALA A 11 -0.04 7.37 11.60
C ALA A 11 -0.24 6.46 10.38
N LEU A 12 -1.44 5.90 10.19
CA LEU A 12 -1.77 5.10 9.00
C LEU A 12 -1.67 5.94 7.73
N LEU A 13 -2.24 7.15 7.73
CA LEU A 13 -2.18 8.05 6.57
C LEU A 13 -0.75 8.47 6.24
N LEU A 14 0.07 8.78 7.25
CA LEU A 14 1.48 9.11 7.08
C LEU A 14 2.27 7.92 6.51
N THR A 15 1.97 6.70 6.97
CA THR A 15 2.57 5.47 6.45
C THR A 15 2.22 5.28 4.97
N VAL A 16 0.94 5.41 4.60
CA VAL A 16 0.50 5.30 3.20
C VAL A 16 1.15 6.38 2.34
N PHE A 17 1.18 7.63 2.81
CA PHE A 17 1.87 8.72 2.12
C PHE A 17 3.36 8.42 1.92
N GLY A 18 4.05 7.95 2.96
CA GLY A 18 5.45 7.56 2.89
C GLY A 18 5.72 6.47 1.86
N LEU A 19 4.87 5.43 1.79
CA LEU A 19 4.98 4.37 0.79
C LEU A 19 4.79 4.88 -0.64
N VAL A 20 3.77 5.71 -0.86
CA VAL A 20 3.49 6.28 -2.19
C VAL A 20 4.61 7.21 -2.62
N LEU A 21 5.08 8.08 -1.73
CA LEU A 21 6.17 9.01 -2.02
C LEU A 21 7.46 8.26 -2.36
N THR A 22 7.89 7.34 -1.50
CA THR A 22 9.13 6.59 -1.72
C THR A 22 9.04 5.64 -2.91
N GLY A 23 7.92 4.96 -3.13
CA GLY A 23 7.71 4.11 -4.31
C GLY A 23 7.67 4.91 -5.61
N GLY A 24 7.03 6.09 -5.59
CA GLY A 24 7.03 7.03 -6.71
C GLY A 24 8.42 7.53 -7.05
N LEU A 25 9.24 7.87 -6.04
CA LEU A 25 10.63 8.28 -6.23
C LEU A 25 11.52 7.16 -6.81
N LEU A 26 11.23 5.90 -6.50
CA LEU A 26 11.96 4.74 -7.05
C LEU A 26 11.50 4.34 -8.45
N THR A 27 10.34 4.84 -8.90
CA THR A 27 9.74 4.43 -10.17
C THR A 27 10.62 4.73 -11.38
N PRO A 28 11.19 5.95 -11.56
CA PRO A 28 12.05 6.21 -12.71
C PRO A 28 13.28 5.32 -12.74
N THR A 29 13.91 5.09 -11.58
CA THR A 29 15.06 4.18 -11.48
C THR A 29 14.68 2.74 -11.84
N LEU A 30 13.48 2.27 -11.48
CA LEU A 30 13.00 0.96 -11.89
C LEU A 30 12.77 0.90 -13.41
N LEU A 31 12.09 1.89 -13.99
CA LEU A 31 11.78 1.92 -15.43
C LEU A 31 13.07 1.96 -16.27
N ASP A 32 14.04 2.73 -15.85
CA ASP A 32 15.36 2.81 -16.49
C ASP A 32 16.13 1.48 -16.36
N LEU A 33 16.31 0.96 -15.14
CA LEU A 33 17.13 -0.23 -14.91
C LEU A 33 16.50 -1.56 -15.35
N ARG A 34 15.17 -1.66 -15.39
CA ARG A 34 14.45 -2.93 -15.65
C ARG A 34 13.72 -2.95 -16.98
N LEU A 35 13.35 -1.81 -17.53
CA LEU A 35 12.63 -1.72 -18.81
C LEU A 35 13.40 -0.95 -19.87
N GLU A 36 14.64 -0.53 -19.59
CA GLU A 36 15.49 0.25 -20.50
C GLU A 36 14.77 1.50 -21.02
N TRP A 37 13.86 2.04 -20.21
CA TRP A 37 13.13 3.23 -20.57
C TRP A 37 13.92 4.45 -20.12
N ASP A 38 14.50 5.17 -21.09
CA ASP A 38 15.23 6.41 -20.89
C ASP A 38 14.40 7.44 -20.09
N MET A 39 14.62 7.48 -18.78
CA MET A 39 13.96 8.41 -17.89
C MET A 39 14.78 9.71 -17.80
N PRO A 40 14.14 10.89 -17.90
CA PRO A 40 14.86 12.17 -17.85
C PRO A 40 15.50 12.46 -16.49
N TRP A 41 15.08 11.74 -15.45
CA TRP A 41 15.67 11.80 -14.12
C TRP A 41 15.53 10.44 -13.44
N ARG A 42 16.48 10.10 -12.57
CA ARG A 42 16.42 8.92 -11.69
C ARG A 42 17.24 9.18 -10.43
N LEU A 43 16.98 8.39 -9.39
CA LEU A 43 17.86 8.37 -8.23
C LEU A 43 19.09 7.52 -8.55
N GLU A 44 20.28 8.07 -8.27
CA GLU A 44 21.56 7.40 -8.48
C GLU A 44 22.32 7.22 -7.16
N GLY A 45 23.20 6.21 -7.12
CA GLY A 45 24.10 5.93 -6.01
C GLY A 45 23.40 5.87 -4.65
N ASN A 46 23.89 6.66 -3.69
CA ASN A 46 23.42 6.65 -2.31
C ASN A 46 21.96 7.08 -2.16
N GLY A 47 21.45 7.92 -3.05
CA GLY A 47 20.05 8.39 -2.99
C GLY A 47 19.07 7.25 -3.23
N GLN A 48 19.34 6.42 -4.22
CA GLN A 48 18.53 5.23 -4.52
C GLN A 48 18.52 4.26 -3.33
N ILE A 49 19.69 3.98 -2.77
CA ILE A 49 19.83 3.06 -1.63
C ILE A 49 19.06 3.58 -0.41
N ALA A 50 19.19 4.87 -0.10
CA ALA A 50 18.50 5.48 1.04
C ALA A 50 16.98 5.44 0.88
N VAL A 51 16.46 5.78 -0.31
CA VAL A 51 15.01 5.75 -0.56
C VAL A 51 14.46 4.32 -0.58
N ALA A 52 15.20 3.36 -1.13
CA ALA A 52 14.82 1.95 -1.09
C ALA A 52 14.79 1.40 0.35
N ALA A 53 15.80 1.73 1.16
CA ALA A 53 15.83 1.36 2.58
C ALA A 53 14.66 2.00 3.36
N LEU A 54 14.36 3.27 3.11
CA LEU A 54 13.21 3.94 3.73
C LEU A 54 11.89 3.31 3.29
N HIS A 55 11.73 3.00 1.99
CA HIS A 55 10.54 2.31 1.47
C HIS A 55 10.32 0.97 2.18
N ALA A 56 11.38 0.17 2.34
CA ALA A 56 11.36 -1.09 3.06
C ALA A 56 11.02 -0.89 4.56
N ALA A 57 11.62 0.09 5.22
CA ALA A 57 11.32 0.38 6.63
C ALA A 57 9.84 0.78 6.85
N VAL A 58 9.31 1.65 5.99
CA VAL A 58 7.91 2.08 6.04
C VAL A 58 6.97 0.91 5.69
N SER A 59 7.36 0.00 4.79
CA SER A 59 6.54 -1.16 4.47
C SER A 59 6.45 -2.16 5.62
N PHE A 60 7.55 -2.39 6.35
CA PHE A 60 7.51 -3.18 7.59
C PHE A 60 6.58 -2.55 8.62
N TRP A 61 6.63 -1.23 8.80
CA TRP A 61 5.70 -0.53 9.68
C TRP A 61 4.24 -0.67 9.22
N MET A 62 3.98 -0.60 7.91
CA MET A 62 2.67 -0.85 7.34
C MET A 62 2.16 -2.27 7.63
N LEU A 63 3.03 -3.29 7.57
CA LEU A 63 2.67 -4.67 7.93
C LEU A 63 2.27 -4.78 9.41
N THR A 64 2.97 -4.09 10.31
CA THR A 64 2.58 -4.01 11.74
C THR A 64 1.20 -3.36 11.91
N MET A 65 0.94 -2.26 11.20
CA MET A 65 -0.37 -1.62 11.22
C MET A 65 -1.46 -2.53 10.62
N LEU A 66 -1.15 -3.29 9.56
CA LEU A 66 -2.07 -4.24 8.94
C LEU A 66 -2.46 -5.37 9.90
N GLY A 67 -1.50 -5.91 10.67
CA GLY A 67 -1.78 -6.88 11.73
C GLY A 67 -2.71 -6.31 12.81
N SER A 68 -2.56 -5.03 13.14
CA SER A 68 -3.49 -4.32 14.04
C SER A 68 -4.89 -4.17 13.41
N LEU A 69 -4.94 -3.75 12.13
CA LEU A 69 -6.17 -3.60 11.35
C LEU A 69 -6.95 -4.90 11.21
N TRP A 70 -6.26 -6.02 11.08
CA TRP A 70 -6.85 -7.35 10.96
C TRP A 70 -7.84 -7.64 12.10
N ASN A 71 -7.39 -7.43 13.33
CA ASN A 71 -8.09 -7.85 14.54
C ASN A 71 -9.41 -7.09 14.76
N ILE A 72 -9.40 -5.77 14.57
CA ILE A 72 -10.56 -4.92 14.90
C ILE A 72 -11.32 -4.50 13.64
N HIS A 73 -10.64 -4.07 12.58
CA HIS A 73 -11.29 -3.46 11.42
C HIS A 73 -11.71 -4.51 10.39
N MET A 74 -10.78 -5.34 9.92
CA MET A 74 -11.02 -6.28 8.83
C MET A 74 -11.97 -7.39 9.27
N ARG A 75 -11.69 -8.04 10.40
CA ARG A 75 -12.53 -9.12 10.95
C ARG A 75 -13.96 -8.68 11.21
N ALA A 76 -14.16 -7.49 11.78
CA ALA A 76 -15.50 -6.93 12.00
C ALA A 76 -16.20 -6.60 10.67
N GLY A 77 -15.51 -5.96 9.72
CA GLY A 77 -16.05 -5.63 8.40
C GLY A 77 -16.50 -6.86 7.62
N TRP A 78 -15.69 -7.92 7.63
CA TRP A 78 -16.01 -9.18 6.98
C TRP A 78 -17.16 -9.93 7.65
N ARG A 79 -17.15 -10.05 8.98
CA ARG A 79 -18.24 -10.71 9.73
C ARG A 79 -19.59 -10.04 9.48
N HIS A 80 -19.63 -8.71 9.42
CA HIS A 80 -20.85 -7.96 9.19
C HIS A 80 -21.14 -7.72 7.69
N ARG A 81 -20.34 -8.29 6.78
CA ARG A 81 -20.41 -8.06 5.32
C ARG A 81 -20.50 -6.58 4.93
N LYS A 82 -19.90 -5.69 5.74
CA LYS A 82 -19.84 -4.25 5.47
C LYS A 82 -18.55 -3.96 4.69
N HIS A 83 -18.68 -3.57 3.42
CA HIS A 83 -17.53 -3.21 2.55
C HIS A 83 -16.47 -4.29 2.43
N TRP A 84 -16.86 -5.55 2.60
CA TRP A 84 -15.93 -6.66 2.68
C TRP A 84 -15.20 -6.90 1.35
N ARG A 85 -15.85 -6.67 0.20
CA ARG A 85 -15.26 -6.88 -1.13
C ARG A 85 -14.02 -6.02 -1.36
N SER A 86 -14.11 -4.70 -1.15
CA SER A 86 -12.96 -3.81 -1.30
C SER A 86 -11.89 -4.07 -0.22
N GLY A 87 -12.30 -4.44 0.99
CA GLY A 87 -11.36 -4.85 2.04
C GLY A 87 -10.57 -6.13 1.70
N ILE A 88 -11.23 -7.16 1.16
CA ILE A 88 -10.57 -8.40 0.70
C ILE A 88 -9.66 -8.10 -0.49
N ALA A 89 -10.14 -7.36 -1.49
CA ALA A 89 -9.33 -7.01 -2.65
C ALA A 89 -8.05 -6.27 -2.23
N MET A 90 -8.15 -5.32 -1.30
CA MET A 90 -7.00 -4.60 -0.77
C MET A 90 -6.05 -5.52 0.02
N ALA A 91 -6.58 -6.44 0.83
CA ALA A 91 -5.76 -7.40 1.56
C ALA A 91 -5.00 -8.36 0.63
N LEU A 92 -5.65 -8.84 -0.42
CA LEU A 92 -5.02 -9.71 -1.43
C LEU A 92 -3.94 -8.97 -2.21
N LEU A 93 -4.19 -7.71 -2.59
CA LEU A 93 -3.17 -6.91 -3.27
C LEU A 93 -1.99 -6.57 -2.34
N MET A 94 -2.22 -6.31 -1.05
CA MET A 94 -1.14 -6.13 -0.08
C MET A 94 -0.29 -7.40 0.07
N LEU A 95 -0.92 -8.58 0.09
CA LEU A 95 -0.19 -9.85 0.09
C LEU A 95 0.61 -10.05 -1.22
N PHE A 96 0.01 -9.70 -2.36
CA PHE A 96 0.69 -9.76 -3.64
C PHE A 96 1.89 -8.79 -3.70
N LEU A 97 1.77 -7.59 -3.13
CA LEU A 97 2.89 -6.65 -2.97
C LEU A 97 4.03 -7.26 -2.13
N LEU A 98 3.71 -7.94 -1.04
CA LEU A 98 4.72 -8.62 -0.22
C LEU A 98 5.46 -9.70 -1.01
N VAL A 99 4.72 -10.56 -1.74
CA VAL A 99 5.30 -11.63 -2.55
C VAL A 99 6.19 -11.08 -3.67
N THR A 100 5.71 -10.06 -4.39
CA THR A 100 6.48 -9.43 -5.47
C THR A 100 7.71 -8.68 -4.93
N ALA A 101 7.64 -8.06 -3.74
CA ALA A 101 8.82 -7.46 -3.10
C ALA A 101 9.90 -8.50 -2.81
N ILE A 102 9.52 -9.67 -2.28
CA ILE A 102 10.45 -10.79 -2.10
C ILE A 102 11.01 -11.22 -3.45
N GLY A 103 10.17 -11.30 -4.48
CA GLY A 103 10.57 -11.63 -5.84
C GLY A 103 11.66 -10.71 -6.40
N ILE A 104 11.55 -9.40 -6.18
CA ILE A 104 12.54 -8.40 -6.62
C ILE A 104 13.93 -8.66 -6.02
N TYR A 105 13.99 -9.08 -4.75
CA TYR A 105 15.26 -9.22 -4.02
C TYR A 105 15.87 -10.61 -4.11
N TYR A 106 15.06 -11.66 -4.25
CA TYR A 106 15.50 -13.04 -4.04
C TYR A 106 15.37 -13.95 -5.26
N LEU A 107 14.73 -13.52 -6.36
CA LEU A 107 14.72 -14.31 -7.59
C LEU A 107 16.05 -14.14 -8.33
N ALA A 108 16.72 -15.25 -8.62
CA ALA A 108 17.98 -15.28 -9.34
C ALA A 108 17.81 -15.06 -10.85
N ASP A 109 16.64 -15.41 -11.39
CA ASP A 109 16.31 -15.20 -12.80
C ASP A 109 15.95 -13.72 -13.05
N GLU A 110 16.66 -13.09 -13.99
CA GLU A 110 16.51 -11.66 -14.29
C GLU A 110 15.12 -11.32 -14.84
N GLN A 111 14.53 -12.20 -15.65
CA GLN A 111 13.21 -11.99 -16.22
C GLN A 111 12.14 -12.07 -15.13
N LEU A 112 12.23 -13.03 -14.22
CA LEU A 112 11.31 -13.15 -13.09
C LEU A 112 11.46 -11.98 -12.09
N ALA A 113 12.68 -11.50 -11.87
CA ALA A 113 12.93 -10.31 -11.06
C ALA A 113 12.34 -9.04 -11.71
N MET A 114 12.46 -8.88 -13.03
CA MET A 114 11.82 -7.81 -13.80
C MET A 114 10.30 -7.88 -13.71
N VAL A 115 9.71 -9.06 -13.97
CA VAL A 115 8.25 -9.27 -13.85
C VAL A 115 7.77 -8.96 -12.43
N SER A 116 8.52 -9.35 -11.41
CA SER A 116 8.23 -9.03 -10.02
C SER A 116 8.26 -7.52 -9.77
N ALA A 117 9.26 -6.80 -10.29
CA ALA A 117 9.40 -5.36 -10.16
C ALA A 117 8.23 -4.60 -10.82
N VAL A 118 7.90 -4.93 -12.06
CA VAL A 118 6.79 -4.30 -12.79
C VAL A 118 5.45 -4.64 -12.12
N SER A 119 5.25 -5.89 -11.71
CA SER A 119 4.04 -6.30 -10.99
C SER A 119 3.88 -5.56 -9.67
N HIS A 120 4.98 -5.34 -8.94
CA HIS A 120 4.99 -4.58 -7.70
C HIS A 120 4.59 -3.12 -7.92
N LEU A 121 5.13 -2.47 -8.96
CA LEU A 121 4.78 -1.09 -9.33
C LEU A 121 3.28 -0.96 -9.67
N VAL A 122 2.77 -1.83 -10.54
CA VAL A 122 1.36 -1.83 -10.95
C VAL A 122 0.45 -2.10 -9.76
N ALA A 123 0.75 -3.14 -8.98
CA ALA A 123 -0.03 -3.47 -7.79
C ALA A 123 0.00 -2.36 -6.75
N GLY A 124 1.13 -1.68 -6.56
CA GLY A 124 1.27 -0.57 -5.61
C GLY A 124 0.36 0.60 -5.97
N THR A 125 0.32 0.94 -7.26
CA THR A 125 -0.57 1.96 -7.81
C THR A 125 -2.04 1.57 -7.62
N LEU A 126 -2.40 0.32 -7.91
CA LEU A 126 -3.75 -0.19 -7.73
C LEU A 126 -4.19 -0.22 -6.26
N VAL A 127 -3.31 -0.60 -5.33
CA VAL A 127 -3.58 -0.58 -3.89
C VAL A 127 -3.86 0.82 -3.41
N PHE A 128 -3.08 1.81 -3.85
CA PHE A 128 -3.32 3.20 -3.49
C PHE A 128 -4.68 3.70 -3.97
N ALA A 129 -5.02 3.46 -5.25
CA ALA A 129 -6.32 3.82 -5.79
C ALA A 129 -7.47 3.14 -5.03
N LEU A 130 -7.32 1.85 -4.71
CA LEU A 130 -8.30 1.09 -3.96
C LEU A 130 -8.42 1.56 -2.50
N PHE A 131 -7.32 1.95 -1.87
CA PHE A 131 -7.32 2.54 -0.53
C PHE A 131 -8.10 3.85 -0.49
N VAL A 132 -7.85 4.75 -1.44
CA VAL A 132 -8.60 6.02 -1.57
C VAL A 132 -10.10 5.74 -1.76
N TYR A 133 -10.44 4.83 -2.67
CA TYR A 133 -11.82 4.40 -2.90
C TYR A 133 -12.47 3.82 -1.62
N HIS A 134 -11.78 2.92 -0.92
CA HIS A 134 -12.26 2.30 0.31
C HIS A 134 -12.49 3.34 1.41
N ALA A 135 -11.56 4.29 1.57
CA ALA A 135 -11.64 5.36 2.56
C ALA A 135 -12.80 6.33 2.27
N ILE A 136 -12.95 6.80 1.03
CA ILE A 136 -14.03 7.73 0.63
C ILE A 136 -15.40 7.09 0.85
N ILE A 137 -15.58 5.85 0.42
CA ILE A 137 -16.86 5.16 0.59
C ILE A 137 -17.15 4.91 2.07
N GLY A 138 -16.15 4.49 2.85
CA GLY A 138 -16.28 4.32 4.29
C GLY A 138 -16.71 5.61 4.98
N TYR A 139 -16.13 6.74 4.59
CA TYR A 139 -16.50 8.07 5.08
C TYR A 139 -17.93 8.44 4.71
N ARG A 140 -18.31 8.33 3.43
CA ARG A 140 -19.67 8.66 2.95
C ARG A 140 -20.76 7.89 3.70
N ARG A 141 -20.56 6.59 3.94
CA ARG A 141 -21.54 5.78 4.69
C ARG A 141 -21.59 6.14 6.17
N ALA A 142 -20.47 6.54 6.77
CA ALA A 142 -20.45 7.00 8.16
C ALA A 142 -21.22 8.32 8.35
N VAL A 143 -21.14 9.24 7.37
CA VAL A 143 -21.91 10.49 7.36
C VAL A 143 -23.42 10.21 7.19
N GLN A 144 -23.80 9.38 6.22
CA GLN A 144 -25.21 9.00 5.99
C GLN A 144 -25.86 8.34 7.22
N HIS A 145 -25.14 7.47 7.93
CA HIS A 145 -25.68 6.85 9.15
C HIS A 145 -25.95 7.87 10.27
N LYS A 146 -25.17 8.97 10.35
CA LYS A 146 -25.42 10.03 11.33
C LYS A 146 -26.65 10.87 10.97
N SER A 147 -26.86 11.17 9.68
CA SER A 147 -28.03 11.95 9.26
C SER A 147 -29.36 11.24 9.52
N HIS A 148 -29.40 9.91 9.51
CA HIS A 148 -30.61 9.13 9.82
C HIS A 148 -30.94 9.00 11.32
N LEU A 149 -30.02 9.36 12.22
CA LEU A 149 -30.23 9.31 13.68
C LEU A 149 -30.73 10.65 14.27
N HIS A 150 -30.84 11.68 13.44
CA HIS A 150 -31.32 13.02 13.81
C HIS A 150 -32.74 13.33 13.28
N TYR A 151 -33.43 12.32 12.76
CA TYR A 151 -34.87 12.31 12.47
C TYR A 151 -35.54 11.24 13.32
#